data_AF-A0ABF7RNP2-F1
#
_entry.id   AF-A0ABF7RNP2-F1
#
_cell.length_a   1.000
_cell.length_b   1.000
_cell.length_c   1.000
_cell.angle_alpha   90.00
_cell.angle_beta   90.00
_cell.angle_gamma   90.00
#
_symmetry.space_group_name_H-M   'P 1'
#
loop_
_entity.id
_entity.type
_entity.pdbx_description
1 polymer ?
#
loop_
_entity_poly.entity_id
_entity_poly.type
_entity_poly.pdbx_seq_one_letter_code
_entity_poly.pdbx_strand_id
1 'polypeptide(L)'
;MEFIGDEQSRAIWNQHFIQVKSQIKQPRRTHTVKVVTQKGRNYSYKYADLADVDKAVMDACRQVKDKDGNAAFAYYFDIANSSQGVWVQTVMVDTSGAQMITNKVWFSNTKSEDAQKTASLISYAKRYSLSAAFGIASEDDDDAQSLKPQDNRRRVMVLDVDELNSFKVNVLGKSYLLKDIWNDYLEYKDPETLHWLMDQKDPQTLQAIKQFNDQYKMKKILDQAKEKKAKKANETKPADKTETGTSKDIETEKNDEIKKLVDGDTTDDETQTLNLF
;
A
#
# COMPACT_ATOMS: atom_id res chain seq x y z
N MET A 1 -12.96 16.86 14.35
CA MET A 1 -12.53 17.72 15.48
C MET A 1 -13.68 17.78 16.45
N GLU A 2 -13.38 17.84 17.73
CA GLU A 2 -14.35 17.92 18.82
C GLU A 2 -14.18 19.26 19.53
N PHE A 3 -15.29 19.95 19.80
CA PHE A 3 -15.28 21.21 20.54
C PHE A 3 -15.91 20.99 21.93
N ILE A 4 -15.24 21.49 22.97
CA ILE A 4 -15.68 21.44 24.36
C ILE A 4 -15.84 22.87 24.86
N GLY A 5 -17.07 23.25 25.23
CA GLY A 5 -17.41 24.59 25.73
C GLY A 5 -18.85 24.97 25.40
N ASP A 6 -19.35 26.03 26.03
CA ASP A 6 -20.65 26.60 25.67
C ASP A 6 -20.57 27.51 24.43
N GLU A 7 -21.72 28.01 23.98
CA GLU A 7 -21.80 28.83 22.76
C GLU A 7 -21.07 30.18 22.88
N GLN A 8 -21.05 30.78 24.07
CA GLN A 8 -20.35 32.04 24.32
C GLN A 8 -18.83 31.83 24.26
N SER A 9 -18.34 30.79 24.92
CA SER A 9 -16.94 30.38 24.93
C SER A 9 -16.48 29.99 23.53
N ARG A 10 -17.34 29.35 22.72
CA ARG A 10 -17.05 29.07 21.31
C ARG A 10 -16.84 30.32 20.48
N ALA A 11 -17.62 31.37 20.70
CA ALA A 11 -17.45 32.64 19.99
C ALA A 11 -16.10 33.29 20.32
N ILE A 12 -15.73 33.33 21.60
CA ILE A 12 -14.44 33.87 22.08
C ILE A 12 -13.29 33.04 21.53
N TRP A 13 -13.37 31.71 21.64
CA TRP A 13 -12.37 30.78 21.12
C TRP A 13 -12.16 30.98 19.61
N ASN A 14 -13.24 31.11 18.83
CA ASN A 14 -13.16 31.36 17.39
C ASN A 14 -12.43 32.68 17.10
N GLN A 15 -12.71 33.75 17.86
CA GLN A 15 -12.01 35.03 17.72
C GLN A 15 -10.52 34.89 17.98
N HIS A 16 -10.12 34.24 19.08
CA HIS A 16 -8.72 33.99 19.39
C HIS A 16 -8.04 33.13 18.31
N PHE A 17 -8.70 32.07 17.85
CA PHE A 17 -8.15 31.20 16.81
C PHE A 17 -7.96 31.92 15.47
N ILE A 18 -8.90 32.78 15.07
CA ILE A 18 -8.76 33.64 13.88
C ILE A 18 -7.52 34.54 14.02
N GLN A 19 -7.35 35.16 15.19
CA GLN A 19 -6.18 35.99 15.48
C GLN A 19 -4.88 35.18 15.37
N VAL A 20 -4.79 34.02 16.03
CA VAL A 20 -3.61 33.13 15.93
C VAL A 20 -3.32 32.82 14.46
N LYS A 21 -4.32 32.32 13.73
CA LYS A 21 -4.19 31.94 12.32
C LYS A 21 -3.69 33.09 11.43
N SER A 22 -4.12 34.32 11.68
CA SER A 22 -3.67 35.50 10.94
C SER A 22 -2.21 35.90 11.22
N GLN A 23 -1.67 35.50 12.38
CA GLN A 23 -0.30 35.82 12.80
C GLN A 23 0.72 34.73 12.43
N ILE A 24 0.26 33.55 12.01
CA ILE A 24 1.15 32.44 11.62
C ILE A 24 1.93 32.81 10.36
N LYS A 25 3.26 32.80 10.49
CA LYS A 25 4.18 32.85 9.37
C LYS A 25 4.60 31.43 9.03
N GLN A 26 4.37 31.02 7.78
CA GLN A 26 4.73 29.67 7.33
C GLN A 26 6.24 29.42 7.56
N PRO A 27 6.61 28.30 8.20
CA PRO A 27 8.01 27.97 8.44
C PRO A 27 8.73 27.68 7.12
N ARG A 28 10.04 27.89 7.09
CA ARG A 28 10.87 27.57 5.92
C ARG A 28 11.16 26.07 5.90
N ARG A 29 11.14 25.47 4.70
CA ARG A 29 11.49 24.05 4.47
C ARG A 29 13.00 23.89 4.33
N THR A 30 13.72 24.03 5.43
CA THR A 30 15.20 24.04 5.45
C THR A 30 15.80 22.64 5.58
N HIS A 31 15.05 21.69 6.13
CA HIS A 31 15.54 20.34 6.36
C HIS A 31 15.38 19.50 5.09
N THR A 32 16.39 18.71 4.74
CA THR A 32 16.37 17.80 3.59
C THR A 32 16.58 16.38 4.07
N VAL A 33 15.66 15.48 3.73
CA VAL A 33 15.83 14.03 3.93
C VAL A 33 16.15 13.37 2.61
N LYS A 34 17.11 12.43 2.65
CA LYS A 34 17.41 11.52 1.54
C LYS A 34 16.85 10.15 1.90
N VAL A 35 15.94 9.64 1.08
CA VAL A 35 15.35 8.32 1.24
C VAL A 35 15.95 7.37 0.22
N VAL A 36 16.56 6.30 0.71
CA VAL A 36 16.94 5.15 -0.12
C VAL A 36 15.87 4.09 0.08
N THR A 37 15.11 3.81 -0.97
CA THR A 37 14.09 2.75 -0.93
C THR A 37 14.75 1.37 -0.91
N GLN A 38 14.03 0.35 -0.41
CA GLN A 38 14.50 -1.04 -0.46
C GLN A 38 14.84 -1.54 -1.87
N LYS A 39 14.30 -0.89 -2.92
CA LYS A 39 14.60 -1.20 -4.33
C LYS A 39 15.72 -0.33 -4.92
N GLY A 40 16.50 0.36 -4.08
CA GLY A 40 17.65 1.17 -4.49
C GLY A 40 17.31 2.52 -5.16
N ARG A 41 16.04 2.92 -5.21
CA ARG A 41 15.67 4.28 -5.69
C ARG A 41 15.95 5.31 -4.61
N ASN A 42 16.52 6.44 -5.02
CA ASN A 42 16.85 7.57 -4.17
C ASN A 42 15.95 8.75 -4.50
N TYR A 43 15.32 9.34 -3.48
CA TYR A 43 14.67 10.64 -3.62
C TYR A 43 14.98 11.50 -2.41
N SER A 44 14.90 12.82 -2.60
CA SER A 44 15.08 13.77 -1.52
C SER A 44 13.96 14.79 -1.53
N TYR A 45 13.48 15.15 -0.36
CA TYR A 45 12.44 16.17 -0.20
C TYR A 45 12.80 17.10 0.95
N LYS A 46 12.24 18.31 0.90
CA LYS A 46 12.44 19.35 1.91
C LYS A 46 11.22 19.45 2.81
N TYR A 47 11.47 19.68 4.09
CA TYR A 47 10.40 19.87 5.06
C TYR A 47 10.79 20.89 6.14
N ALA A 48 9.79 21.42 6.84
CA ALA A 48 9.94 22.14 8.10
C ALA A 48 9.84 21.12 9.24
N ASP A 49 10.83 21.07 10.13
CA ASP A 49 10.82 20.08 11.21
C ASP A 49 9.81 20.46 12.31
N LEU A 50 9.67 19.61 13.34
CA LEU A 50 8.75 19.89 14.44
C LEU A 50 9.10 21.20 15.15
N ALA A 51 10.39 21.53 15.30
CA ALA A 51 10.82 22.74 16.00
C ALA A 51 10.45 24.02 15.23
N ASP A 52 10.63 24.01 13.90
CA ASP A 52 10.26 25.12 13.03
C ASP A 52 8.73 25.34 13.02
N VAL A 53 7.95 24.25 12.96
CA VAL A 53 6.48 24.29 13.00
C VAL A 53 6.00 24.78 14.38
N ASP A 54 6.52 24.21 15.47
CA ASP A 54 6.19 24.59 16.84
C ASP A 54 6.51 26.07 17.10
N LYS A 55 7.69 26.53 16.68
CA LYS A 55 8.08 27.94 16.77
C LYS A 55 7.10 28.86 16.03
N ALA A 56 6.71 28.50 14.81
CA ALA A 56 5.76 29.30 14.02
C ALA A 56 4.40 29.46 14.72
N VAL A 57 3.88 28.38 15.32
CA VAL A 57 2.61 28.42 16.06
C VAL A 57 2.78 29.17 17.38
N MET A 58 3.82 28.89 18.16
CA MET A 58 4.09 29.54 19.45
C MET A 58 4.26 31.05 19.31
N ASP A 59 4.99 31.50 18.29
CA ASP A 59 5.17 32.93 18.04
C ASP A 59 3.84 33.62 17.71
N ALA A 60 2.94 32.96 16.99
CA ALA A 60 1.59 33.46 16.70
C ALA A 60 0.69 33.48 17.95
N CYS A 61 0.66 32.40 18.74
CA CYS A 61 -0.10 32.32 19.99
C CYS A 61 0.31 33.43 20.97
N ARG A 62 1.61 33.76 21.06
CA ARG A 62 2.12 34.83 21.93
C ARG A 62 1.57 36.22 21.58
N GLN A 63 1.16 36.47 20.34
CA GLN A 63 0.59 37.75 19.91
C GLN A 63 -0.88 37.91 20.30
N VAL A 64 -1.58 36.80 20.59
CA VAL A 64 -2.99 36.83 20.97
C VAL A 64 -3.07 37.01 22.47
N LYS A 65 -3.55 38.18 22.89
CA LYS A 65 -3.62 38.59 24.29
C LYS A 65 -5.05 38.71 24.79
N ASP A 66 -5.26 38.40 26.06
CA ASP A 66 -6.51 38.69 26.74
C ASP A 66 -6.56 40.17 27.15
N LYS A 67 -7.66 40.56 27.79
CA LYS A 67 -7.88 41.92 28.32
C LYS A 67 -6.81 42.38 29.33
N ASP A 68 -6.12 41.44 29.98
CA ASP A 68 -5.13 41.70 31.02
C ASP A 68 -3.69 41.64 30.44
N GLY A 69 -3.54 41.41 29.13
CA GLY A 69 -2.27 41.35 28.42
C GLY A 69 -1.57 39.98 28.46
N ASN A 70 -2.21 38.97 29.04
CA ASN A 70 -1.68 37.60 29.12
C ASN A 70 -1.97 36.83 27.82
N ALA A 71 -1.23 35.76 27.55
CA ALA A 71 -1.50 34.93 26.38
C ALA A 71 -2.92 34.33 26.45
N ALA A 72 -3.74 34.61 25.44
CA ALA A 72 -5.14 34.17 25.43
C ALA A 72 -5.36 32.79 24.83
N PHE A 73 -4.37 32.25 24.14
CA PHE A 73 -4.48 31.00 23.39
C PHE A 73 -3.23 30.14 23.56
N ALA A 74 -3.42 28.84 23.72
CA ALA A 74 -2.35 27.86 23.82
C ALA A 74 -2.75 26.55 23.14
N TYR A 75 -1.78 25.66 22.97
CA TYR A 75 -2.04 24.29 22.55
C TYR A 75 -1.13 23.33 23.30
N TYR A 76 -1.54 22.06 23.34
CA TYR A 76 -0.71 20.95 23.77
C TYR A 76 -1.03 19.71 22.95
N PHE A 77 -0.22 18.67 23.13
CA PHE A 77 -0.43 17.38 22.48
C PHE A 77 -1.00 16.38 23.47
N ASP A 78 -2.08 15.73 23.09
CA ASP A 78 -2.51 14.48 23.71
C ASP A 78 -1.98 13.31 22.87
N ILE A 79 -1.30 12.39 23.55
CA ILE A 79 -0.46 11.36 22.93
C ILE A 79 -0.71 10.05 23.65
N ALA A 80 -0.93 8.99 22.88
CA ALA A 80 -0.71 7.65 23.40
C ALA A 80 0.29 6.89 22.54
N ASN A 81 1.13 6.13 23.24
CA ASN A 81 2.10 5.23 22.68
C ASN A 81 1.77 3.81 23.17
N SER A 82 1.57 2.89 22.23
CA SER A 82 1.36 1.48 22.51
C SER A 82 2.24 0.61 21.61
N SER A 83 2.25 -0.69 21.88
CA SER A 83 2.91 -1.68 21.03
C SER A 83 2.36 -1.72 19.60
N GLN A 84 1.13 -1.25 19.37
CA GLN A 84 0.52 -1.21 18.05
C GLN A 84 0.86 0.06 17.27
N GLY A 85 1.14 1.16 17.96
CA GLY A 85 1.35 2.44 17.31
C GLY A 85 1.32 3.64 18.26
N VAL A 86 1.60 4.78 17.65
CA VAL A 86 1.52 6.09 18.30
C VAL A 86 0.36 6.84 17.68
N TRP A 87 -0.50 7.42 18.50
CA TRP A 87 -1.39 8.48 18.04
C TRP A 87 -1.11 9.80 18.76
N VAL A 88 -1.33 10.88 18.03
CA VAL A 88 -1.22 12.25 18.52
C VAL A 88 -2.43 13.05 18.06
N GLN A 89 -2.95 13.88 18.94
CA GLN A 89 -3.90 14.95 18.61
C GLN A 89 -3.45 16.25 19.25
N THR A 90 -3.73 17.36 18.57
CA THR A 90 -3.48 18.71 19.06
C THR A 90 -4.73 19.18 19.77
N VAL A 91 -4.58 19.61 21.02
CA VAL A 91 -5.64 20.22 21.81
C VAL A 91 -5.34 21.72 21.89
N MET A 92 -6.25 22.53 21.39
CA MET A 92 -6.16 23.98 21.38
C MET A 92 -7.10 24.54 22.43
N VAL A 93 -6.57 25.39 23.31
CA VAL A 93 -7.30 25.95 24.45
C VAL A 93 -7.18 27.46 24.47
N ASP A 94 -8.19 28.13 24.99
CA ASP A 94 -8.17 29.58 25.17
C ASP A 94 -8.59 30.00 26.58
N THR A 95 -8.47 31.27 26.90
CA THR A 95 -8.79 31.82 28.22
C THR A 95 -10.27 31.77 28.59
N SER A 96 -11.17 31.47 27.64
CA SER A 96 -12.58 31.20 27.97
C SER A 96 -12.78 29.83 28.65
N GLY A 97 -11.78 28.95 28.59
CA GLY A 97 -11.87 27.57 29.05
C GLY A 97 -12.35 26.60 27.96
N ALA A 98 -12.67 27.09 26.77
CA ALA A 98 -13.04 26.26 25.64
C ALA A 98 -11.85 25.50 25.06
N GLN A 99 -12.14 24.34 24.47
CA GLN A 99 -11.15 23.50 23.82
C GLN A 99 -11.61 23.06 22.43
N MET A 100 -10.66 22.97 21.50
CA MET A 100 -10.83 22.30 20.22
C MET A 100 -9.80 21.18 20.11
N ILE A 101 -10.28 19.96 19.94
CA ILE A 101 -9.47 18.74 19.86
C ILE A 101 -9.46 18.27 18.40
N THR A 102 -8.27 18.14 17.82
CA THR A 102 -8.15 17.63 16.44
C THR A 102 -8.46 16.14 16.38
N ASN A 103 -8.72 15.63 15.16
CA ASN A 103 -8.72 14.18 14.97
C ASN A 103 -7.34 13.59 15.32
N LYS A 104 -7.32 12.32 15.72
CA LYS A 104 -6.09 11.58 15.99
C LYS A 104 -5.34 11.30 14.71
N VAL A 105 -4.06 11.67 14.67
CA VAL A 105 -3.11 11.19 13.66
C VAL A 105 -2.45 9.94 14.21
N TRP A 106 -2.53 8.82 13.49
CA TRP A 106 -2.04 7.52 13.95
C TRP A 106 -0.95 6.98 13.02
N PHE A 107 0.11 6.41 13.62
CA PHE A 107 1.17 5.72 12.92
C PHE A 107 1.46 4.37 13.58
N SER A 108 1.71 3.35 12.77
CA SER A 108 2.13 2.04 13.27
C SER A 108 3.55 2.11 13.83
N ASN A 109 3.79 1.40 14.94
CA ASN A 109 5.12 1.30 15.55
C ASN A 109 5.65 -0.11 15.38
N THR A 110 6.38 -0.36 14.29
CA THR A 110 6.93 -1.69 13.96
C THR A 110 8.20 -2.05 14.74
N LYS A 111 8.75 -1.11 15.52
CA LYS A 111 10.01 -1.25 16.27
C LYS A 111 9.84 -0.65 17.67
N SER A 112 8.80 -1.11 18.37
CA SER A 112 8.38 -0.57 19.66
C SER A 112 9.43 -0.71 20.78
N GLU A 113 10.32 -1.67 20.65
CA GLU A 113 11.47 -1.93 21.52
C GLU A 113 12.62 -0.93 21.32
N ASP A 114 12.64 -0.20 20.20
CA ASP A 114 13.64 0.82 19.91
C ASP A 114 13.11 2.20 20.35
N ALA A 115 13.61 2.64 21.51
CA ALA A 115 13.21 3.92 22.11
C ALA A 115 13.50 5.11 21.19
N GLN A 116 14.62 5.09 20.45
CA GLN A 116 15.01 6.20 19.58
C GLN A 116 14.10 6.30 18.36
N LYS A 117 13.76 5.15 17.74
CA LYS A 117 12.80 5.12 16.63
C LYS A 117 11.40 5.51 17.08
N THR A 118 10.98 5.06 18.25
CA THR A 118 9.70 5.46 18.84
C THR A 118 9.64 6.96 19.11
N ALA A 119 10.70 7.56 19.68
CA ALA A 119 10.78 9.01 19.89
C ALA A 119 10.76 9.81 18.58
N SER A 120 11.42 9.29 17.54
CA SER A 120 11.39 9.88 16.20
C SER A 120 9.98 9.83 15.60
N LEU A 121 9.26 8.71 15.78
CA LEU A 121 7.87 8.53 15.32
C LEU A 121 6.91 9.49 16.05
N ILE A 122 7.07 9.68 17.36
CA ILE A 122 6.28 10.65 18.13
C ILE A 122 6.52 12.07 17.60
N SER A 123 7.78 12.43 17.34
CA SER A 123 8.13 13.76 16.81
C SER A 123 7.52 14.00 15.43
N TYR A 124 7.53 12.97 14.58
CA TYR A 124 6.84 12.98 13.29
C TYR A 124 5.34 13.19 13.48
N ALA A 125 4.68 12.38 14.32
CA ALA A 125 3.24 12.46 14.54
C ALA A 125 2.78 13.81 15.09
N LYS A 126 3.55 14.41 16.01
CA LYS A 126 3.33 15.77 16.51
C LYS A 126 3.35 16.80 15.38
N ARG A 127 4.33 16.70 14.48
CA ARG A 127 4.45 17.64 13.35
C ARG A 127 3.20 17.62 12.46
N TYR A 128 2.70 16.44 12.10
CA TYR A 128 1.49 16.32 11.26
C TYR A 128 0.25 16.81 12.00
N SER A 129 0.09 16.41 13.26
CA SER A 129 -1.06 16.86 14.06
C SER A 129 -1.09 18.39 14.20
N LEU A 130 0.06 18.99 14.52
CA LEU A 130 0.18 20.44 14.67
C LEU A 130 -0.01 21.17 13.33
N SER A 131 0.60 20.65 12.26
CA SER A 131 0.48 21.21 10.91
C SER A 131 -0.97 21.21 10.44
N ALA A 132 -1.70 20.11 10.67
CA ALA A 132 -3.11 20.00 10.33
C ALA A 132 -3.99 20.92 11.19
N ALA A 133 -3.70 21.07 12.48
CA ALA A 133 -4.45 21.94 13.39
C ALA A 133 -4.42 23.41 12.94
N PHE A 134 -3.23 23.89 12.56
CA PHE A 134 -2.99 25.30 12.25
C PHE A 134 -2.83 25.61 10.76
N GLY A 135 -3.04 24.64 9.86
CA GLY A 135 -2.89 24.81 8.41
C GLY A 135 -1.49 25.26 8.00
N ILE A 136 -0.47 24.61 8.55
CA ILE A 136 0.93 24.84 8.20
C ILE A 136 1.34 23.87 7.10
N ALA A 137 1.94 24.39 6.03
CA ALA A 137 2.42 23.60 4.91
C ALA A 137 3.87 23.16 5.16
N SER A 138 4.06 22.14 6.00
CA SER A 138 5.38 21.68 6.46
C SER A 138 6.17 20.86 5.44
N GLU A 139 5.57 20.48 4.31
CA GLU A 139 6.19 19.71 3.22
C GLU A 139 5.65 20.13 1.83
N ASP A 140 6.32 19.72 0.75
CA ASP A 140 5.81 19.85 -0.62
C ASP A 140 4.63 18.88 -0.84
N ASP A 141 3.58 19.31 -1.57
CA ASP A 141 2.37 18.53 -1.87
C ASP A 141 2.62 17.38 -2.88
N ASP A 142 3.86 16.91 -2.99
CA ASP A 142 4.28 15.78 -3.83
C ASP A 142 4.21 14.43 -3.06
N ASP A 143 3.96 14.47 -1.75
CA ASP A 143 3.94 13.29 -0.87
C ASP A 143 2.64 12.47 -0.93
N ALA A 144 1.61 12.93 -1.63
CA ALA A 144 0.43 12.10 -1.90
C ALA A 144 0.76 10.86 -2.76
N GLN A 145 1.90 10.83 -3.46
CA GLN A 145 2.36 9.67 -4.22
C GLN A 145 3.25 8.70 -3.40
N SER A 146 3.90 9.20 -2.34
CA SER A 146 4.84 8.44 -1.51
C SER A 146 4.16 7.81 -0.29
N LEU A 147 3.13 8.47 0.26
CA LEU A 147 2.18 7.92 1.23
C LEU A 147 1.12 7.07 0.53
N LYS A 148 1.56 6.10 -0.29
CA LYS A 148 0.74 4.90 -0.41
C LYS A 148 0.66 4.35 1.01
N PRO A 149 -0.54 4.06 1.54
CA PRO A 149 -0.64 3.27 2.75
C PRO A 149 0.36 2.13 2.57
N GLN A 150 1.28 1.95 3.51
CA GLN A 150 1.88 0.63 3.66
C GLN A 150 0.69 -0.25 4.00
N ASP A 151 0.07 -0.74 2.93
CA ASP A 151 -0.98 -1.71 2.97
C ASP A 151 -0.28 -2.93 3.55
N ASN A 152 -0.38 -3.04 4.86
CA ASN A 152 -0.01 -4.23 5.59
C ASN A 152 -1.02 -5.35 5.30
N ARG A 153 -1.99 -5.15 4.39
CA ARG A 153 -2.40 -6.26 3.52
C ARG A 153 -1.17 -6.61 2.69
N ARG A 154 -0.44 -7.65 3.14
CA ARG A 154 0.47 -8.42 2.29
C ARG A 154 -0.15 -8.41 0.89
N ARG A 155 0.47 -7.72 -0.08
CA ARG A 155 -0.02 -7.75 -1.46
C ARG A 155 -0.21 -9.22 -1.77
N VAL A 156 -1.45 -9.61 -2.06
CA VAL A 156 -1.75 -10.98 -2.43
C VAL A 156 -0.96 -11.26 -3.69
N MET A 157 0.11 -12.04 -3.56
CA MET A 157 1.02 -12.30 -4.67
C MET A 157 0.49 -13.50 -5.43
N VAL A 158 0.52 -13.40 -6.76
CA VAL A 158 0.45 -14.59 -7.60
C VAL A 158 1.79 -15.30 -7.41
N LEU A 159 1.74 -16.50 -6.82
CA LEU A 159 2.94 -17.29 -6.58
C LEU A 159 3.42 -17.88 -7.90
N ASP A 160 4.73 -17.95 -8.11
CA ASP A 160 5.28 -18.75 -9.19
C ASP A 160 5.08 -20.25 -8.93
N VAL A 161 5.54 -21.10 -9.86
CA VAL A 161 5.32 -22.55 -9.77
C VAL A 161 6.01 -23.17 -8.55
N ASP A 162 7.23 -22.74 -8.23
CA ASP A 162 8.03 -23.31 -7.16
C ASP A 162 7.55 -22.81 -5.79
N GLU A 163 7.20 -21.53 -5.72
CA GLU A 163 6.58 -20.91 -4.54
C GLU A 163 5.21 -21.53 -4.24
N LEU A 164 4.37 -21.77 -5.26
CA LEU A 164 3.06 -22.40 -5.10
C LEU A 164 3.20 -23.86 -4.64
N ASN A 165 4.15 -24.60 -5.21
CA ASN A 165 4.42 -25.99 -4.83
C ASN A 165 4.98 -26.14 -3.41
N SER A 166 5.69 -25.12 -2.91
CA SER A 166 6.27 -25.10 -1.56
C SER A 166 5.42 -24.34 -0.53
N PHE A 167 4.25 -23.83 -0.93
CA PHE A 167 3.38 -23.03 -0.08
C PHE A 167 2.82 -23.86 1.08
N LYS A 168 3.11 -23.42 2.32
CA LYS A 168 2.71 -24.10 3.55
C LYS A 168 1.54 -23.41 4.24
N VAL A 169 0.64 -24.22 4.77
CA VAL A 169 -0.55 -23.82 5.50
C VAL A 169 -0.57 -24.52 6.86
N ASN A 170 -1.19 -23.89 7.86
CA ASN A 170 -1.39 -24.50 9.16
C ASN A 170 -2.77 -25.17 9.21
N VAL A 171 -2.80 -26.45 9.57
CA VAL A 171 -4.02 -27.23 9.80
C VAL A 171 -3.92 -27.80 11.21
N LEU A 172 -4.81 -27.38 12.11
CA LEU A 172 -4.89 -27.88 13.49
C LEU A 172 -3.54 -27.85 14.24
N GLY A 173 -2.76 -26.78 14.05
CA GLY A 173 -1.47 -26.59 14.72
C GLY A 173 -0.28 -27.26 14.01
N LYS A 174 -0.51 -28.02 12.94
CA LYS A 174 0.55 -28.67 12.14
C LYS A 174 0.70 -27.99 10.78
N SER A 175 1.92 -27.97 10.27
CA SER A 175 2.23 -27.35 8.97
C SER A 175 2.17 -28.39 7.85
N TYR A 176 1.41 -28.10 6.80
CA TYR A 176 1.23 -28.94 5.62
C TYR A 176 1.49 -28.13 4.35
N LEU A 177 1.85 -28.79 3.25
CA LEU A 177 1.86 -28.15 1.94
C LEU A 177 0.42 -28.04 1.43
N LEU A 178 0.05 -26.87 0.92
CA LEU A 178 -1.28 -26.67 0.34
C LEU A 178 -1.50 -27.59 -0.87
N LYS A 179 -0.43 -27.88 -1.62
CA LYS A 179 -0.46 -28.83 -2.74
C LYS A 179 -0.93 -30.21 -2.33
N ASP A 180 -0.48 -30.70 -1.19
CA ASP A 180 -0.82 -32.05 -0.72
C ASP A 180 -2.30 -32.11 -0.36
N ILE A 181 -2.79 -31.12 0.40
CA ILE A 181 -4.21 -30.99 0.74
C ILE A 181 -5.08 -30.88 -0.52
N TRP A 182 -4.63 -30.13 -1.53
CA TRP A 182 -5.34 -29.99 -2.79
C TRP A 182 -5.39 -31.31 -3.58
N ASN A 183 -4.29 -32.06 -3.61
CA ASN A 183 -4.24 -33.37 -4.27
C ASN A 183 -5.11 -34.40 -3.54
N ASP A 184 -5.09 -34.42 -2.21
CA ASP A 184 -5.93 -35.28 -1.39
C ASP A 184 -7.42 -35.02 -1.68
N TYR A 185 -7.81 -33.76 -1.84
CA TYR A 185 -9.16 -33.42 -2.27
C TYR A 185 -9.49 -33.96 -3.68
N LEU A 186 -8.57 -33.81 -4.64
CA LEU A 186 -8.80 -34.30 -6.00
C LEU A 186 -8.91 -35.83 -6.08
N GLU A 187 -8.16 -36.53 -5.24
CA GLU A 187 -8.10 -38.00 -5.20
C GLU A 187 -9.28 -38.60 -4.43
N TYR A 188 -9.51 -38.14 -3.20
CA TYR A 188 -10.46 -38.76 -2.27
C TYR A 188 -11.81 -38.03 -2.19
N LYS A 189 -11.89 -36.78 -2.66
CA LYS A 189 -13.08 -35.91 -2.57
C LYS A 189 -13.65 -35.82 -1.15
N ASP A 190 -12.75 -35.81 -0.17
CA ASP A 190 -13.09 -35.80 1.24
C ASP A 190 -13.86 -34.52 1.63
N PRO A 191 -15.03 -34.63 2.27
CA PRO A 191 -15.85 -33.48 2.68
C PRO A 191 -15.17 -32.54 3.68
N GLU A 192 -14.34 -33.07 4.60
CA GLU A 192 -13.66 -32.25 5.60
C GLU A 192 -12.55 -31.40 4.96
N THR A 193 -11.83 -31.97 4.00
CA THR A 193 -10.82 -31.29 3.19
C THR A 193 -11.46 -30.19 2.34
N LEU A 194 -12.63 -30.46 1.74
CA LEU A 194 -13.40 -29.45 1.00
C LEU A 194 -13.86 -28.31 1.92
N HIS A 195 -14.41 -28.65 3.08
CA HIS A 195 -14.82 -27.66 4.08
C HIS A 195 -13.62 -26.80 4.51
N TRP A 196 -12.46 -27.41 4.74
CA TRP A 196 -11.24 -26.69 5.08
C TRP A 196 -10.76 -25.77 3.95
N LEU A 197 -10.85 -26.19 2.68
CA LEU A 197 -10.49 -25.37 1.52
C LEU A 197 -11.46 -24.20 1.28
N MET A 198 -12.73 -24.35 1.66
CA MET A 198 -13.79 -23.34 1.46
C MET A 198 -13.96 -22.38 2.65
N ASP A 199 -13.40 -22.73 3.81
CA ASP A 199 -13.42 -21.91 5.01
C ASP A 199 -12.66 -20.59 4.83
N GLN A 200 -13.01 -19.55 5.60
CA GLN A 200 -12.41 -18.23 5.46
C GLN A 200 -10.95 -18.24 5.91
N LYS A 201 -10.03 -18.04 4.95
CA LYS A 201 -8.58 -18.07 5.12
C LYS A 201 -7.97 -16.69 4.91
N ASP A 202 -6.68 -16.55 5.22
CA ASP A 202 -5.94 -15.34 4.87
C ASP A 202 -5.91 -15.12 3.34
N PRO A 203 -5.80 -13.85 2.88
CA PRO A 203 -5.89 -13.52 1.46
C PRO A 203 -4.85 -14.22 0.56
N GLN A 204 -3.66 -14.58 1.08
CA GLN A 204 -2.63 -15.25 0.30
C GLN A 204 -2.96 -16.73 0.09
N THR A 205 -3.46 -17.40 1.11
CA THR A 205 -3.91 -18.80 1.01
C THR A 205 -5.09 -18.93 0.03
N LEU A 206 -6.04 -18.00 0.06
CA LEU A 206 -7.16 -17.99 -0.90
C LEU A 206 -6.68 -17.85 -2.36
N GLN A 207 -5.68 -17.00 -2.58
CA GLN A 207 -5.08 -16.84 -3.91
C GLN A 207 -4.35 -18.10 -4.37
N ALA A 208 -3.58 -18.75 -3.49
CA ALA A 208 -2.90 -20.00 -3.81
C ALA A 208 -3.90 -21.13 -4.16
N ILE A 209 -5.01 -21.25 -3.41
CA ILE A 209 -6.11 -22.18 -3.72
C ILE A 209 -6.72 -21.86 -5.09
N LYS A 210 -6.94 -20.58 -5.39
CA LYS A 210 -7.44 -20.15 -6.71
C LYS A 210 -6.49 -20.56 -7.83
N GLN A 211 -5.18 -20.40 -7.65
CA GLN A 211 -4.17 -20.80 -8.64
C GLN A 211 -4.20 -22.31 -8.90
N PHE A 212 -4.34 -23.14 -7.87
CA PHE A 212 -4.49 -24.59 -8.04
C PHE A 212 -5.79 -24.97 -8.77
N ASN A 213 -6.90 -24.29 -8.48
CA ASN A 213 -8.16 -24.49 -9.19
C ASN A 213 -8.05 -24.12 -10.68
N ASP A 214 -7.41 -23.00 -10.99
CA ASP A 214 -7.21 -22.56 -12.37
C ASP A 214 -6.30 -23.54 -13.14
N GLN A 215 -5.21 -24.02 -12.52
CA GLN A 215 -4.38 -25.09 -13.09
C GLN A 215 -5.18 -26.37 -13.38
N TYR A 216 -6.03 -26.79 -12.44
CA TYR A 216 -6.88 -27.97 -12.61
C TYR A 216 -7.87 -27.82 -13.77
N LYS A 217 -8.57 -26.67 -13.86
CA LYS A 217 -9.50 -26.38 -14.95
C LYS A 217 -8.79 -26.39 -16.31
N MET A 218 -7.62 -25.76 -16.39
CA MET A 218 -6.84 -25.72 -17.63
C MET A 218 -6.37 -27.12 -18.07
N LYS A 219 -5.90 -27.95 -17.12
CA LYS A 219 -5.54 -29.34 -17.41
C LYS A 219 -6.72 -30.14 -17.95
N LYS A 220 -7.90 -30.01 -17.33
CA LYS A 220 -9.12 -30.69 -17.79
C LYS A 220 -9.54 -30.25 -19.21
N ILE A 221 -9.45 -28.97 -19.53
CA ILE A 221 -9.73 -28.45 -20.88
C ILE A 221 -8.75 -29.05 -21.90
N LEU A 222 -7.47 -29.10 -21.56
CA LEU A 222 -6.43 -29.65 -22.41
C LEU A 222 -6.64 -31.15 -22.66
N ASP A 223 -6.99 -31.91 -21.64
CA ASP A 223 -7.24 -33.35 -21.75
C ASP A 223 -8.50 -33.62 -22.60
N GLN A 224 -9.58 -32.85 -22.42
CA GLN A 224 -10.76 -32.91 -23.28
C GLN A 224 -10.45 -32.55 -24.75
N ALA A 225 -9.56 -31.58 -24.98
CA ALA A 225 -9.13 -31.23 -26.33
C ALA A 225 -8.29 -32.34 -26.97
N LYS A 226 -7.43 -33.00 -26.19
CA LYS A 226 -6.66 -34.18 -26.63
C LYS A 226 -7.57 -35.36 -26.97
N GLU A 227 -8.56 -35.66 -26.12
CA GLU A 227 -9.55 -36.70 -26.37
C GLU A 227 -10.40 -36.42 -27.62
N LYS A 228 -10.84 -35.17 -27.82
CA LYS A 228 -11.57 -34.77 -29.03
C LYS A 228 -10.72 -34.91 -30.28
N LYS A 229 -9.43 -34.57 -30.22
CA LYS A 229 -8.48 -34.79 -31.32
C LYS A 229 -8.25 -36.27 -31.58
N ALA A 230 -8.12 -37.10 -30.55
CA ALA A 230 -7.96 -38.55 -30.68
C ALA A 230 -9.22 -39.22 -31.26
N LYS A 231 -10.43 -38.77 -30.87
CA LYS A 231 -11.70 -39.24 -31.45
C LYS A 231 -11.86 -38.82 -32.91
N LYS A 232 -11.52 -37.56 -33.26
CA LYS A 232 -11.49 -37.11 -34.66
C LYS A 232 -10.50 -37.90 -35.51
N ALA A 233 -9.32 -38.22 -34.97
CA ALA A 233 -8.32 -39.04 -35.67
C ALA A 233 -8.80 -40.50 -35.89
N ASN A 234 -9.60 -41.04 -34.98
CA ASN A 234 -10.20 -42.38 -35.08
C ASN A 234 -11.46 -42.43 -35.98
N GLU A 235 -12.20 -41.32 -36.16
CA GLU A 235 -13.36 -41.24 -37.06
C GLU A 235 -12.98 -41.06 -38.55
N THR A 236 -11.76 -40.58 -38.86
CA THR A 236 -11.24 -40.44 -40.24
C THR A 236 -10.58 -41.70 -40.83
N LYS A 237 -11.04 -42.91 -40.48
CA LYS A 237 -10.73 -44.11 -41.27
C LYS A 237 -12.02 -44.83 -41.65
N PRO A 238 -12.29 -44.99 -42.95
CA PRO A 238 -11.86 -46.24 -43.58
C PRO A 238 -11.34 -46.17 -45.04
N ALA A 239 -10.61 -47.24 -45.35
CA ALA A 239 -10.38 -47.90 -46.63
C ALA A 239 -9.47 -47.26 -47.70
N ASP A 240 -8.21 -47.74 -47.68
CA ASP A 240 -7.44 -48.27 -48.81
C ASP A 240 -7.17 -47.37 -50.03
N LYS A 241 -5.92 -46.89 -50.14
CA LYS A 241 -4.92 -47.46 -51.07
C LYS A 241 -3.57 -46.75 -50.91
N THR A 242 -2.53 -47.58 -50.98
CA THR A 242 -1.12 -47.30 -51.31
C THR A 242 -0.82 -45.92 -51.89
N GLU A 243 0.10 -45.17 -51.28
CA GLU A 243 1.36 -44.78 -51.92
C GLU A 243 2.25 -43.94 -50.97
N THR A 244 3.54 -44.17 -51.15
CA THR A 244 4.71 -43.58 -50.50
C THR A 244 4.80 -42.06 -50.62
N GLY A 245 5.13 -41.36 -49.52
CA GLY A 245 5.49 -39.95 -49.57
C GLY A 245 5.82 -39.34 -48.21
N THR A 246 7.10 -39.01 -48.03
CA THR A 246 7.77 -38.21 -46.98
C THR A 246 6.98 -37.02 -46.41
N SER A 247 6.99 -36.84 -45.08
CA SER A 247 6.62 -35.57 -44.42
C SER A 247 7.60 -35.26 -43.29
N LYS A 248 8.66 -34.51 -43.63
CA LYS A 248 9.59 -33.87 -42.69
C LYS A 248 9.35 -32.35 -42.59
N ASP A 249 8.30 -31.82 -43.22
CA ASP A 249 8.15 -30.38 -43.48
C ASP A 249 7.07 -29.67 -42.63
N ILE A 250 6.48 -30.32 -41.62
CA ILE A 250 5.42 -29.72 -40.78
C ILE A 250 5.95 -29.20 -39.43
N GLU A 251 7.14 -29.64 -38.99
CA GLU A 251 7.74 -29.18 -37.72
C GLU A 251 8.53 -27.86 -37.82
N THR A 252 8.93 -27.48 -39.03
CA THR A 252 9.74 -26.28 -39.28
C THR A 252 8.90 -24.99 -39.30
N GLU A 253 7.67 -25.01 -39.82
CA GLU A 253 6.82 -23.81 -39.91
C GLU A 253 6.26 -23.32 -38.56
N LYS A 254 6.07 -24.21 -37.57
CA LYS A 254 5.53 -23.82 -36.25
C LYS A 254 6.55 -23.17 -35.32
N ASN A 255 7.84 -23.44 -35.51
CA ASN A 255 8.89 -22.85 -34.69
C ASN A 255 9.26 -21.42 -35.11
N ASP A 256 8.95 -21.03 -36.35
CA ASP A 256 9.22 -19.68 -36.86
C ASP A 256 8.14 -18.64 -36.51
N GLU A 257 6.88 -19.06 -36.26
CA GLU A 257 5.82 -18.15 -35.78
C GLU A 257 5.99 -17.74 -34.31
N ILE A 258 6.54 -18.63 -33.46
CA ILE A 258 6.78 -18.32 -32.04
C ILE A 258 7.97 -17.36 -31.88
N LYS A 259 8.97 -17.45 -32.78
CA LYS A 259 10.14 -16.57 -32.77
C LYS A 259 9.82 -15.14 -33.22
N LYS A 260 8.82 -14.94 -34.09
CA LYS A 260 8.35 -13.62 -34.52
C LYS A 260 7.51 -12.86 -33.48
N LEU A 261 6.99 -13.54 -32.45
CA LEU A 261 6.21 -12.91 -31.36
C LEU A 261 7.08 -12.42 -30.18
N VAL A 262 8.35 -12.83 -30.12
CA VAL A 262 9.27 -12.50 -29.02
C VAL A 262 10.25 -11.36 -29.37
N ASP A 263 10.55 -11.13 -30.65
CA ASP A 263 11.66 -10.24 -31.08
C ASP A 263 11.26 -9.04 -32.00
N GLY A 264 10.03 -8.53 -31.96
CA GLY A 264 9.69 -7.22 -32.57
C GLY A 264 8.63 -6.51 -31.72
N ASP A 265 8.77 -5.28 -31.24
CA ASP A 265 9.29 -4.06 -31.87
C ASP A 265 9.54 -3.08 -30.68
N THR A 266 10.69 -2.43 -30.52
CA THR A 266 10.89 -1.07 -31.01
C THR A 266 12.32 -0.60 -30.73
N THR A 267 13.09 -0.35 -31.78
CA THR A 267 14.05 0.75 -31.82
C THR A 267 13.74 1.57 -33.06
N ASP A 268 13.32 2.81 -32.79
CA ASP A 268 13.53 4.05 -33.54
C ASP A 268 13.47 4.06 -35.07
N ASP A 269 12.50 4.79 -35.60
CA ASP A 269 12.71 5.94 -36.51
C ASP A 269 11.38 6.71 -36.58
N GLU A 270 11.28 8.04 -36.69
CA GLU A 270 11.75 8.80 -37.85
C GLU A 270 12.17 10.24 -37.49
N THR A 271 13.37 10.55 -37.97
CA THR A 271 13.89 11.83 -38.52
C THR A 271 12.90 12.96 -38.85
N GLN A 272 13.29 14.22 -38.56
CA GLN A 272 13.76 15.20 -39.58
C GLN A 272 14.11 16.60 -39.01
N THR A 273 15.42 16.89 -38.97
CA THR A 273 16.14 18.06 -39.56
C THR A 273 15.67 19.51 -39.31
N LEU A 274 16.53 20.36 -38.70
CA LEU A 274 17.43 21.36 -39.33
C LEU A 274 17.71 22.62 -38.47
N ASN A 275 19.01 22.86 -38.26
CA ASN A 275 19.78 24.13 -38.22
C ASN A 275 19.57 25.23 -37.14
N LEU A 276 20.73 25.55 -36.53
CA LEU A 276 21.30 26.85 -36.13
C LEU A 276 20.32 28.03 -35.97
N PHE A 277 20.06 28.48 -34.74
CA PHE A 277 20.75 29.53 -33.99
C PHE A 277 20.20 29.58 -32.56
#